data_AF-A0AAQ0U5N4-F1
#
_entry.id   AF-A0AAQ0U5N4-F1
#
_cell.length_a   1.000
_cell.length_b   1.000
_cell.length_c   1.000
_cell.angle_alpha   90.00
_cell.angle_beta   90.00
_cell.angle_gamma   90.00
#
_symmetry.space_group_name_H-M   'P 1'
#
loop_
_entity.id
_entity.type
_entity.pdbx_description
1 polymer ?
#
loop_
_entity_poly.entity_id
_entity_poly.type
_entity_poly.pdbx_seq_one_letter_code
_entity_poly.pdbx_strand_id
1 'polypeptide(L)'
;MRRLAGSFDRDLPGLPRGRGRLAVDEVQDAQRNRILRAVISSTAEKGIASTTIADVVGRARVSRQAFYKQFESKEACLIAAIDAGIETIVSNITATQSSTTNLSPHEQLSAVIEKYLETCSSEPEFVRAWVVDLPVAGPAGVAKRNEYLELLADELLVGYAPRSSEAPGREVFLAAIGGCNELFYRQVVDGSNSYMNLHAPIMSFLERVLDLSSDGS
;
A
#
# COMPACT_ATOMS: atom_id res chain seq x y z
N MET A 1 13.88 5.76 2.07
CA MET A 1 12.40 5.75 2.07
C MET A 1 11.91 5.90 3.51
N ARG A 2 10.87 6.71 3.76
CA ARG A 2 10.28 6.86 5.09
C ARG A 2 9.41 5.61 5.34
N ARG A 3 9.66 4.81 6.39
CA ARG A 3 8.87 3.59 6.65
C ARG A 3 7.37 3.86 6.79
N LEU A 4 6.53 2.94 6.34
CA LEU A 4 5.06 3.01 6.44
C LEU A 4 4.56 2.47 7.77
N ALA A 5 5.33 1.61 8.43
CA ALA A 5 5.09 1.12 9.79
C ALA A 5 6.20 1.55 10.78
N GLY A 6 5.94 1.45 12.08
CA GLY A 6 6.97 1.67 13.09
C GLY A 6 6.48 2.01 14.50
N SER A 7 7.37 1.71 15.47
CA SER A 7 7.31 2.16 16.87
C SER A 7 8.28 3.30 17.10
N PHE A 8 7.96 4.24 17.99
CA PHE A 8 8.82 5.36 18.33
C PHE A 8 9.44 5.15 19.73
N ASP A 9 10.77 5.29 19.88
CA ASP A 9 11.55 4.97 21.09
C ASP A 9 11.89 6.20 21.98
N ARG A 10 12.08 6.01 23.31
CA ARG A 10 12.04 7.04 24.39
C ARG A 10 13.18 8.05 24.27
N ASP A 11 14.23 7.69 23.56
CA ASP A 11 15.48 8.45 23.49
C ASP A 11 15.63 9.30 22.22
N LEU A 12 14.60 9.38 21.37
CA LEU A 12 14.57 10.35 20.27
C LEU A 12 14.30 11.75 20.83
N PRO A 13 15.09 12.78 20.47
CA PRO A 13 14.93 14.13 20.99
C PRO A 13 13.50 14.60 20.72
N GLY A 14 12.77 14.88 21.81
CA GLY A 14 11.43 15.43 21.73
C GLY A 14 11.43 16.70 20.89
N LEU A 15 10.37 16.90 20.09
CA LEU A 15 10.23 18.06 19.21
C LEU A 15 10.51 19.37 20.01
N PRO A 16 11.28 20.31 19.45
CA PRO A 16 11.66 21.54 20.13
C PRO A 16 10.41 22.29 20.62
N ARG A 17 10.36 22.59 21.92
CA ARG A 17 9.28 23.41 22.49
C ARG A 17 9.64 24.89 22.31
N GLY A 18 9.07 25.55 21.30
CA GLY A 18 9.31 26.96 21.00
C GLY A 18 8.36 27.55 19.95
N ARG A 19 8.11 28.87 20.02
CA ARG A 19 6.87 29.58 19.67
C ARG A 19 6.82 30.09 18.21
N GLY A 20 5.79 29.72 17.43
CA GLY A 20 5.38 30.44 16.23
C GLY A 20 4.61 29.57 15.23
N ARG A 21 3.43 30.02 14.78
CA ARG A 21 2.37 29.30 14.03
C ARG A 21 2.74 28.36 12.86
N LEU A 22 3.99 28.33 12.38
CA LEU A 22 4.51 27.29 11.47
C LEU A 22 4.79 25.96 12.22
N ALA A 23 5.07 26.04 13.52
CA ALA A 23 5.35 24.90 14.40
C ALA A 23 4.10 24.12 14.85
N VAL A 24 2.88 24.63 14.64
CA VAL A 24 1.66 23.93 15.06
C VAL A 24 1.26 22.90 14.02
N ASP A 25 1.25 23.28 12.76
CA ASP A 25 0.88 22.40 11.65
C ASP A 25 1.93 21.30 11.46
N GLU A 26 3.23 21.65 11.52
CA GLU A 26 4.33 20.66 11.49
C GLU A 26 4.27 19.65 12.65
N VAL A 27 3.91 20.11 13.85
CA VAL A 27 3.76 19.22 15.02
C VAL A 27 2.52 18.34 14.87
N GLN A 28 1.42 18.87 14.33
CA GLN A 28 0.22 18.10 14.04
C GLN A 28 0.47 17.06 12.96
N ASP A 29 1.18 17.40 11.89
CA ASP A 29 1.57 16.48 10.82
C ASP A 29 2.53 15.41 11.33
N ALA A 30 3.50 15.78 12.17
CA ALA A 30 4.37 14.81 12.82
C ALA A 30 3.57 13.85 13.71
N GLN A 31 2.62 14.35 14.50
CA GLN A 31 1.74 13.53 15.33
C GLN A 31 0.87 12.60 14.47
N ARG A 32 0.25 13.13 13.41
CA ARG A 32 -0.56 12.38 12.45
C ARG A 32 0.25 11.23 11.86
N ASN A 33 1.45 11.52 11.33
CA ASN A 33 2.35 10.50 10.78
C ASN A 33 2.71 9.41 11.80
N ARG A 34 2.93 9.77 13.08
CA ARG A 34 3.18 8.77 14.13
C ARG A 34 1.95 7.90 14.40
N ILE A 35 0.76 8.49 14.40
CA ILE A 35 -0.51 7.77 14.58
C ILE A 35 -0.73 6.77 13.43
N LEU A 36 -0.53 7.20 12.18
CA LEU A 36 -0.70 6.33 11.00
C LEU A 36 0.21 5.10 11.05
N ARG A 37 1.50 5.30 11.36
CA ARG A 37 2.45 4.17 11.50
C ARG A 37 2.11 3.26 12.67
N ALA A 38 1.69 3.85 13.78
CA ALA A 38 1.35 3.11 14.97
C ALA A 38 0.10 2.23 14.77
N VAL A 39 -0.90 2.70 14.01
CA VAL A 39 -2.08 1.86 13.72
C VAL A 39 -1.68 0.67 12.85
N ILE A 40 -0.87 0.85 11.80
CA ILE A 40 -0.37 -0.23 10.94
C ILE A 40 0.36 -1.29 11.78
N SER A 41 1.33 -0.89 12.59
CA SER A 41 2.06 -1.85 13.42
C SER A 41 1.14 -2.54 14.45
N SER A 42 0.14 -1.83 14.98
CA SER A 42 -0.74 -2.40 16.02
C SER A 42 -1.69 -3.43 15.44
N THR A 43 -2.24 -3.17 14.25
CA THR A 43 -3.10 -4.14 13.56
C THR A 43 -2.30 -5.29 12.98
N ALA A 44 -1.06 -5.05 12.52
CA ALA A 44 -0.18 -6.12 12.07
C ALA A 44 0.13 -7.15 13.18
N GLU A 45 0.31 -6.69 14.43
CA GLU A 45 0.67 -7.53 15.56
C GLU A 45 -0.50 -8.41 16.07
N LYS A 46 -1.72 -7.88 16.11
CA LYS A 46 -2.86 -8.57 16.77
C LYS A 46 -4.19 -8.51 16.02
N GLY A 47 -4.18 -7.99 14.80
CA GLY A 47 -5.36 -7.75 13.99
C GLY A 47 -6.12 -6.49 14.37
N ILE A 48 -6.88 -5.96 13.42
CA ILE A 48 -7.72 -4.77 13.62
C ILE A 48 -8.76 -4.93 14.73
N ALA A 49 -9.41 -6.10 14.84
CA ALA A 49 -10.44 -6.35 15.86
C ALA A 49 -9.90 -6.23 17.29
N SER A 50 -8.74 -6.82 17.57
CA SER A 50 -8.09 -6.81 18.89
C SER A 50 -7.30 -5.53 19.18
N THR A 51 -7.13 -4.67 18.19
CA THR A 51 -6.44 -3.38 18.36
C THR A 51 -7.35 -2.36 19.03
N THR A 52 -6.84 -1.68 20.05
CA THR A 52 -7.53 -0.59 20.74
C THR A 52 -6.84 0.73 20.47
N ILE A 53 -7.57 1.84 20.67
CA ILE A 53 -6.99 3.18 20.60
C ILE A 53 -5.87 3.35 21.64
N ALA A 54 -5.91 2.63 22.77
CA ALA A 54 -4.85 2.68 23.77
C ALA A 54 -3.50 2.18 23.23
N ASP A 55 -3.53 1.10 22.43
CA ASP A 55 -2.32 0.54 21.82
C ASP A 55 -1.73 1.51 20.80
N VAL A 56 -2.58 2.06 19.94
CA VAL A 56 -2.18 3.01 18.90
C VAL A 56 -1.56 4.26 19.51
N VAL A 57 -2.23 4.88 20.48
CA VAL A 57 -1.71 6.12 21.10
C VAL A 57 -0.49 5.86 21.99
N GLY A 58 -0.40 4.67 22.60
CA GLY A 58 0.79 4.22 23.33
C GLY A 58 2.01 4.11 22.41
N ARG A 59 1.84 3.47 21.24
CA ARG A 59 2.91 3.32 20.24
C ARG A 59 3.24 4.64 19.52
N ALA A 60 2.25 5.48 19.22
CA ALA A 60 2.42 6.79 18.57
C ALA A 60 2.92 7.90 19.52
N ARG A 61 2.80 7.68 20.84
CA ARG A 61 3.13 8.64 21.90
C ARG A 61 2.38 9.95 21.77
N VAL A 62 1.07 9.81 21.66
CA VAL A 62 0.13 10.93 21.66
C VAL A 62 -0.92 10.70 22.74
N SER A 63 -1.66 11.74 23.11
CA SER A 63 -2.82 11.54 24.00
C SER A 63 -4.00 10.98 23.21
N ARG A 64 -4.95 10.33 23.88
CA ARG A 64 -6.25 9.96 23.28
C ARG A 64 -6.97 11.18 22.69
N GLN A 65 -6.88 12.33 23.36
CA GLN A 65 -7.46 13.57 22.85
C GLN A 65 -6.80 14.01 21.53
N ALA A 66 -5.47 13.86 21.39
CA ALA A 66 -4.78 14.17 20.14
C ALA A 66 -5.14 13.19 19.01
N PHE A 67 -5.38 11.92 19.32
CA PHE A 67 -5.90 10.95 18.35
C PHE A 67 -7.27 11.38 17.82
N TYR A 68 -8.23 11.67 18.72
CA TYR A 68 -9.59 12.05 18.31
C TYR A 68 -9.68 13.41 17.65
N LYS A 69 -8.65 14.27 17.75
CA LYS A 69 -8.54 15.49 16.93
C LYS A 69 -8.24 15.19 15.46
N GLN A 70 -7.69 14.01 15.16
CA GLN A 70 -7.20 13.63 13.83
C GLN A 70 -8.06 12.56 13.16
N PHE A 71 -8.66 11.66 13.95
CA PHE A 71 -9.43 10.52 13.47
C PHE A 71 -10.61 10.25 14.39
N GLU A 72 -11.78 9.98 13.79
CA GLU A 72 -13.00 9.62 14.52
C GLU A 72 -12.97 8.21 15.10
N SER A 73 -12.22 7.31 14.48
CA SER A 73 -12.13 5.89 14.86
C SER A 73 -10.79 5.28 14.49
N LYS A 74 -10.55 4.07 15.01
CA LYS A 74 -9.39 3.22 14.67
C LYS A 74 -9.43 2.80 13.20
N GLU A 75 -10.61 2.48 12.69
CA GLU A 75 -10.86 2.07 11.31
C GLU A 75 -10.60 3.24 10.35
N ALA A 76 -11.09 4.45 10.67
CA ALA A 76 -10.79 5.65 9.89
C ALA A 76 -9.28 5.98 9.89
N CYS A 77 -8.60 5.77 11.03
CA CYS A 77 -7.16 5.90 11.11
C CYS A 77 -6.41 4.86 10.25
N LEU A 78 -6.87 3.61 10.25
CA LEU A 78 -6.29 2.54 9.44
C LEU A 78 -6.44 2.83 7.95
N ILE A 79 -7.64 3.22 7.52
CA ILE A 79 -7.92 3.60 6.13
C ILE A 79 -6.99 4.73 5.69
N ALA A 80 -6.89 5.81 6.47
CA ALA A 80 -6.01 6.93 6.16
C ALA A 80 -4.52 6.53 6.14
N ALA A 81 -4.11 5.54 6.94
CA ALA A 81 -2.74 5.03 6.92
C ALA A 81 -2.47 4.23 5.64
N ILE A 82 -3.47 3.48 5.18
CA ILE A 82 -3.38 2.70 3.95
C ILE A 82 -3.38 3.63 2.73
N ASP A 83 -4.26 4.64 2.67
CA ASP A 83 -4.29 5.65 1.60
C ASP A 83 -2.88 6.24 1.37
N ALA A 84 -2.23 6.71 2.43
CA ALA A 84 -0.89 7.31 2.34
C ALA A 84 0.19 6.33 1.84
N GLY A 85 0.06 5.03 2.15
CA GLY A 85 0.99 4.02 1.66
C GLY A 85 0.71 3.60 0.22
N ILE A 86 -0.55 3.52 -0.20
CA ILE A 86 -0.95 3.26 -1.58
C ILE A 86 -0.46 4.39 -2.50
N GLU A 87 -0.58 5.65 -2.09
CA GLU A 87 0.00 6.79 -2.83
C GLU A 87 1.51 6.60 -3.08
N THR A 88 2.24 6.08 -2.09
CA THR A 88 3.68 5.78 -2.24
C THR A 88 3.92 4.65 -3.24
N ILE A 89 3.10 3.59 -3.21
CA ILE A 89 3.21 2.45 -4.13
C ILE A 89 2.92 2.89 -5.57
N VAL A 90 1.82 3.61 -5.80
CA VAL A 90 1.44 4.12 -7.12
C VAL A 90 2.50 5.07 -7.65
N SER A 91 3.01 5.99 -6.83
CA SER A 91 4.10 6.88 -7.24
C SER A 91 5.36 6.12 -7.68
N ASN A 92 5.70 5.00 -7.01
CA ASN A 92 6.82 4.17 -7.42
C ASN A 92 6.55 3.46 -8.76
N ILE A 93 5.33 2.96 -8.97
CA ILE A 93 4.91 2.34 -10.24
C ILE A 93 5.04 3.34 -11.39
N THR A 94 4.43 4.53 -11.26
CA THR A 94 4.46 5.56 -12.30
C THR A 94 5.88 6.04 -12.59
N ALA A 95 6.73 6.17 -11.56
CA ALA A 95 8.14 6.52 -11.73
C ALA A 95 8.90 5.44 -12.52
N THR A 96 8.70 4.16 -12.19
CA THR A 96 9.32 3.04 -12.90
C THR A 96 8.85 2.95 -14.34
N GLN A 97 7.56 3.12 -14.62
CA GLN A 97 7.03 3.19 -15.99
C GLN A 97 7.72 4.31 -16.79
N SER A 98 7.83 5.50 -16.20
CA SER A 98 8.47 6.65 -16.85
C SER A 98 9.96 6.43 -17.14
N SER A 99 10.68 5.75 -16.24
CA SER A 99 12.12 5.49 -16.40
C SER A 99 12.45 4.31 -17.31
N THR A 100 11.47 3.50 -17.73
CA THR A 100 11.67 2.27 -18.51
C THR A 100 11.12 2.35 -19.93
N THR A 101 10.76 3.55 -20.39
CA THR A 101 10.17 3.79 -21.73
C THR A 101 11.03 3.31 -22.90
N ASN A 102 12.34 3.13 -22.70
CA ASN A 102 13.29 2.60 -23.68
C ASN A 102 13.34 1.07 -23.74
N LEU A 103 12.68 0.35 -22.82
CA LEU A 103 12.64 -1.11 -22.77
C LEU A 103 11.46 -1.66 -23.57
N SER A 104 11.49 -2.96 -23.87
CA SER A 104 10.34 -3.63 -24.48
C SER A 104 9.12 -3.63 -23.54
N PRO A 105 7.89 -3.74 -24.07
CA PRO A 105 6.66 -3.93 -23.28
C PRO A 105 6.76 -4.94 -22.14
N HIS A 106 7.30 -6.12 -22.42
CA HIS A 106 7.48 -7.19 -21.45
C HIS A 106 8.47 -6.78 -20.34
N GLU A 107 9.62 -6.20 -20.70
CA GLU A 107 10.61 -5.74 -19.74
C GLU A 107 10.09 -4.59 -18.86
N GLN A 108 9.30 -3.67 -19.42
CA GLN A 108 8.65 -2.61 -18.66
C GLN A 108 7.69 -3.17 -17.61
N LEU A 109 6.83 -4.12 -18.01
CA LEU A 109 5.90 -4.78 -17.08
C LEU A 109 6.66 -5.53 -15.98
N SER A 110 7.69 -6.29 -16.36
CA SER A 110 8.56 -7.01 -15.42
C SER A 110 9.20 -6.07 -14.41
N ALA A 111 9.72 -4.92 -14.84
CA ALA A 111 10.35 -3.92 -13.97
C ALA A 111 9.34 -3.28 -12.99
N VAL A 112 8.12 -3.02 -13.44
CA VAL A 112 7.04 -2.50 -12.58
C VAL A 112 6.65 -3.50 -11.51
N ILE A 113 6.47 -4.78 -11.89
CA ILE A 113 6.10 -5.85 -10.94
C ILE A 113 7.23 -6.09 -9.94
N GLU A 114 8.48 -6.11 -10.40
CA GLU A 114 9.66 -6.19 -9.53
C GLU A 114 9.65 -5.05 -8.52
N LYS A 115 9.50 -3.80 -8.99
CA LYS A 115 9.48 -2.63 -8.08
C LYS A 115 8.34 -2.68 -7.07
N TYR A 116 7.16 -3.12 -7.49
CA TYR A 116 6.00 -3.29 -6.63
C TYR A 116 6.27 -4.34 -5.53
N LEU A 117 6.79 -5.52 -5.91
CA LEU A 117 7.09 -6.61 -4.97
C LEU A 117 8.23 -6.26 -4.00
N GLU A 118 9.26 -5.54 -4.46
CA GLU A 118 10.31 -4.98 -3.62
C GLU A 118 9.75 -4.01 -2.57
N THR A 119 8.90 -3.07 -3.02
CA THR A 119 8.27 -2.08 -2.14
C THR A 119 7.43 -2.78 -1.07
N CYS A 120 6.62 -3.75 -1.47
CA CYS A 120 5.82 -4.57 -0.57
C CYS A 120 6.66 -5.36 0.43
N SER A 121 7.74 -6.01 -0.04
CA SER A 121 8.64 -6.79 0.81
C SER A 121 9.40 -5.93 1.82
N SER A 122 9.57 -4.64 1.51
CA SER A 122 10.18 -3.68 2.45
C SER A 122 9.23 -3.19 3.55
N GLU A 123 7.92 -3.37 3.38
CA GLU A 123 6.88 -2.89 4.29
C GLU A 123 5.82 -3.99 4.61
N PRO A 124 6.21 -5.16 5.15
CA PRO A 124 5.30 -6.30 5.34
C PRO A 124 4.15 -6.04 6.32
N GLU A 125 4.35 -5.21 7.35
CA GLU A 125 3.28 -4.80 8.29
C GLU A 125 2.19 -4.00 7.57
N PHE A 126 2.59 -3.09 6.68
CA PHE A 126 1.67 -2.31 5.85
C PHE A 126 0.90 -3.23 4.90
N VAL A 127 1.61 -4.14 4.24
CA VAL A 127 1.02 -5.13 3.33
C VAL A 127 -0.04 -5.96 4.05
N ARG A 128 0.26 -6.48 5.24
CA ARG A 128 -0.72 -7.22 6.04
C ARG A 128 -1.93 -6.36 6.41
N ALA A 129 -1.71 -5.11 6.80
CA ALA A 129 -2.79 -4.19 7.15
C ALA A 129 -3.71 -3.91 5.95
N TRP A 130 -3.14 -3.69 4.77
CA TRP A 130 -3.89 -3.51 3.52
C TRP A 130 -4.65 -4.77 3.10
N VAL A 131 -3.99 -5.92 3.11
CA VAL A 131 -4.54 -7.15 2.50
C VAL A 131 -5.48 -7.90 3.43
N VAL A 132 -5.24 -7.85 4.74
CA VAL A 132 -5.97 -8.64 5.75
C VAL A 132 -6.86 -7.79 6.65
N ASP A 133 -6.37 -6.64 7.12
CA ASP A 133 -7.12 -5.82 8.10
C ASP A 133 -8.14 -4.88 7.44
N LEU A 134 -7.81 -4.25 6.30
CA LEU A 134 -8.71 -3.34 5.58
C LEU A 134 -10.06 -3.96 5.19
N PRO A 135 -10.12 -5.17 4.62
CA PRO A 135 -11.39 -5.76 4.18
C PRO A 135 -12.36 -6.02 5.33
N VAL A 136 -11.86 -6.14 6.57
CA VAL A 136 -12.66 -6.38 7.77
C VAL A 136 -12.84 -5.13 8.63
N ALA A 137 -12.38 -3.96 8.17
CA ALA A 137 -12.57 -2.65 8.83
C ALA A 137 -13.96 -2.02 8.54
N GLY A 138 -14.98 -2.86 8.37
CA GLY A 138 -16.36 -2.44 8.07
C GLY A 138 -16.58 -2.01 6.60
N PRO A 139 -17.78 -1.47 6.29
CA PRO A 139 -18.16 -1.12 4.91
C PRO A 139 -17.21 -0.13 4.23
N ALA A 140 -16.66 0.84 4.97
CA ALA A 140 -15.70 1.80 4.45
C ALA A 140 -14.37 1.12 4.05
N GLY A 141 -13.93 0.13 4.82
CA GLY A 141 -12.73 -0.66 4.49
C GLY A 141 -12.91 -1.49 3.21
N VAL A 142 -14.08 -2.13 3.04
CA VAL A 142 -14.41 -2.86 1.81
C VAL A 142 -14.46 -1.92 0.59
N ALA A 143 -15.10 -0.75 0.74
CA ALA A 143 -15.15 0.24 -0.33
C ALA A 143 -13.75 0.69 -0.74
N LYS A 144 -12.88 1.00 0.23
CA LYS A 144 -11.49 1.41 -0.04
C LYS A 144 -10.64 0.31 -0.65
N ARG A 145 -10.81 -0.94 -0.23
CA ARG A 145 -10.16 -2.08 -0.87
C ARG A 145 -10.50 -2.13 -2.37
N ASN A 146 -11.78 -1.99 -2.72
CA ASN A 146 -12.22 -2.05 -4.10
C ASN A 146 -11.65 -0.86 -4.91
N GLU A 147 -11.67 0.35 -4.35
CA GLU A 147 -11.05 1.54 -4.94
C GLU A 147 -9.57 1.31 -5.30
N TYR A 148 -8.79 0.68 -4.41
CA TYR A 148 -7.38 0.41 -4.69
C TYR A 148 -7.15 -0.67 -5.75
N LEU A 149 -7.98 -1.73 -5.78
CA LEU A 149 -7.87 -2.74 -6.84
C LEU A 149 -8.24 -2.15 -8.19
N GLU A 150 -9.22 -1.26 -8.23
CA GLU A 150 -9.58 -0.49 -9.42
C GLU A 150 -8.45 0.44 -9.87
N LEU A 151 -7.83 1.17 -8.94
CA LEU A 151 -6.68 2.03 -9.22
C LEU A 151 -5.52 1.24 -9.85
N LEU A 152 -5.17 0.08 -9.29
CA LEU A 152 -4.12 -0.78 -9.85
C LEU A 152 -4.49 -1.34 -11.23
N ALA A 153 -5.78 -1.61 -11.48
CA ALA A 153 -6.26 -2.07 -12.78
C ALA A 153 -6.16 -0.97 -13.82
N ASP A 154 -6.49 0.27 -13.45
CA ASP A 154 -6.39 1.43 -14.32
C ASP A 154 -4.92 1.75 -14.66
N GLU A 155 -3.99 1.65 -13.69
CA GLU A 155 -2.55 1.80 -13.95
C GLU A 155 -2.00 0.70 -14.88
N LEU A 156 -2.48 -0.54 -14.73
CA LEU A 156 -2.10 -1.64 -15.62
C LEU A 156 -2.63 -1.43 -17.04
N LEU A 157 -3.87 -0.94 -17.18
CA LEU A 157 -4.47 -0.57 -18.46
C LEU A 157 -3.69 0.56 -19.15
N VAL A 158 -3.33 1.61 -18.41
CA VAL A 158 -2.51 2.73 -18.93
C VAL A 158 -1.16 2.22 -19.46
N GLY A 159 -0.50 1.33 -18.71
CA GLY A 159 0.75 0.70 -19.16
C GLY A 159 0.58 -0.25 -20.35
N TYR A 160 -0.63 -0.79 -20.57
CA TYR A 160 -0.96 -1.68 -21.67
C TYR A 160 -1.33 -0.93 -22.96
N ALA A 161 -2.09 0.17 -22.87
CA ALA A 161 -2.68 0.86 -24.00
C ALA A 161 -1.72 1.21 -25.17
N PRO A 162 -0.42 1.52 -24.94
CA PRO A 162 0.53 1.74 -26.03
C PRO A 162 0.88 0.49 -26.86
N ARG A 163 0.52 -0.71 -26.40
CA ARG A 163 0.95 -2.00 -26.96
C ARG A 163 -0.02 -2.60 -27.97
N SER A 164 -1.30 -2.27 -27.86
CA SER A 164 -2.34 -2.77 -28.76
C SER A 164 -3.40 -1.71 -28.99
N SER A 165 -3.85 -1.58 -30.24
CA SER A 165 -5.02 -0.77 -30.60
C SER A 165 -6.34 -1.39 -30.15
N GLU A 166 -6.34 -2.69 -29.83
CA GLU A 166 -7.49 -3.45 -29.36
C GLU A 166 -7.21 -3.93 -27.93
N ALA A 167 -7.32 -3.01 -26.98
CA ALA A 167 -7.22 -3.37 -25.57
C ALA A 167 -8.44 -4.20 -25.12
N PRO A 168 -8.26 -5.23 -24.28
CA PRO A 168 -9.36 -5.89 -23.61
C PRO A 168 -10.21 -4.89 -22.81
N GLY A 169 -11.45 -5.26 -22.50
CA GLY A 169 -12.29 -4.43 -21.62
C GLY A 169 -11.69 -4.28 -20.22
N ARG A 170 -12.03 -3.18 -19.53
CA ARG A 170 -11.52 -2.83 -18.19
C ARG A 170 -11.69 -3.98 -17.18
N GLU A 171 -12.74 -4.76 -17.31
CA GLU A 171 -13.03 -5.93 -16.48
C GLU A 171 -11.93 -6.99 -16.52
N VAL A 172 -11.21 -7.13 -17.64
CA VAL A 172 -10.09 -8.07 -17.76
C VAL A 172 -8.91 -7.61 -16.91
N PHE A 173 -8.62 -6.30 -16.91
CA PHE A 173 -7.58 -5.71 -16.06
C PHE A 173 -7.93 -5.82 -14.58
N LEU A 174 -9.19 -5.59 -14.21
CA LEU A 174 -9.66 -5.79 -12.84
C LEU A 174 -9.54 -7.26 -12.41
N ALA A 175 -9.92 -8.20 -13.28
CA ALA A 175 -9.77 -9.64 -13.02
C ALA A 175 -8.29 -10.05 -12.89
N ALA A 176 -7.42 -9.50 -13.73
CA ALA A 176 -5.98 -9.73 -13.67
C ALA A 176 -5.40 -9.24 -12.32
N ILE A 177 -5.72 -8.01 -11.90
CA ILE A 177 -5.31 -7.50 -10.59
C ILE A 177 -5.91 -8.34 -9.45
N GLY A 178 -7.15 -8.79 -9.58
CA GLY A 178 -7.77 -9.71 -8.62
C GLY A 178 -7.01 -11.03 -8.47
N GLY A 179 -6.58 -11.63 -9.58
CA GLY A 179 -5.77 -12.85 -9.60
C GLY A 179 -4.38 -12.65 -8.96
N CYS A 180 -3.71 -11.54 -9.29
CA CYS A 180 -2.44 -11.17 -8.65
C CYS A 180 -2.60 -10.94 -7.14
N ASN A 181 -3.67 -10.24 -6.74
CA ASN A 181 -3.99 -10.00 -5.34
C ASN A 181 -4.26 -11.31 -4.57
N GLU A 182 -4.89 -12.31 -5.19
CA GLU A 182 -5.10 -13.61 -4.54
C GLU A 182 -3.78 -14.33 -4.25
N LEU A 183 -2.83 -14.33 -5.20
CA LEU A 183 -1.50 -14.91 -4.99
C LEU A 183 -0.77 -14.21 -3.83
N PHE A 184 -0.88 -12.88 -3.79
CA PHE A 184 -0.30 -12.06 -2.75
C PHE A 184 -0.98 -12.31 -1.38
N TYR A 185 -2.32 -12.34 -1.35
CA TYR A 185 -3.12 -12.60 -0.15
C TYR A 185 -2.73 -13.89 0.55
N ARG A 186 -2.56 -14.99 -0.18
CA ARG A 186 -2.16 -16.28 0.41
C ARG A 186 -0.81 -16.20 1.10
N GLN A 187 0.18 -15.57 0.46
CA GLN A 187 1.50 -15.43 1.07
C GLN A 187 1.48 -14.58 2.34
N VAL A 188 0.69 -13.50 2.34
CA VAL A 188 0.55 -12.62 3.51
C VAL A 188 -0.11 -13.37 4.67
N VAL A 189 -1.17 -14.13 4.40
CA VAL A 189 -1.87 -14.93 5.42
C VAL A 189 -0.98 -16.06 5.95
N ASP A 190 -0.15 -16.67 5.11
CA ASP A 190 0.82 -17.70 5.50
C ASP A 190 2.04 -17.13 6.27
N GLY A 191 2.09 -15.80 6.47
CA GLY A 191 3.12 -15.13 7.27
C GLY A 191 4.41 -14.80 6.50
N SER A 192 4.37 -14.81 5.17
CA SER A 192 5.52 -14.37 4.37
C SER A 192 5.74 -12.86 4.49
N ASN A 193 7.02 -12.46 4.59
CA ASN A 193 7.47 -11.07 4.60
C ASN A 193 8.30 -10.70 3.36
N SER A 194 8.41 -11.62 2.39
CA SER A 194 9.06 -11.39 1.11
C SER A 194 8.22 -11.99 0.00
N TYR A 195 7.98 -11.21 -1.04
CA TYR A 195 7.02 -11.54 -2.10
C TYR A 195 7.69 -11.66 -3.47
N MET A 196 9.02 -11.59 -3.53
CA MET A 196 9.77 -11.66 -4.80
C MET A 196 9.59 -12.98 -5.55
N ASN A 197 9.28 -14.07 -4.83
CA ASN A 197 8.93 -15.34 -5.43
C ASN A 197 7.61 -15.31 -6.24
N LEU A 198 6.79 -14.26 -6.08
CA LEU A 198 5.58 -14.03 -6.89
C LEU A 198 5.86 -13.39 -8.24
N HIS A 199 7.08 -12.88 -8.49
CA HIS A 199 7.40 -12.19 -9.75
C HIS A 199 7.11 -13.07 -10.96
N ALA A 200 7.75 -14.25 -11.05
CA ALA A 200 7.56 -15.15 -12.19
C ALA A 200 6.11 -15.67 -12.33
N PRO A 201 5.42 -16.11 -11.26
CA PRO A 201 3.99 -16.46 -11.34
C PRO A 201 3.09 -15.32 -11.83
N ILE A 202 3.32 -14.09 -11.36
CA ILE A 202 2.53 -12.92 -11.77
C ILE A 202 2.80 -12.60 -13.25
N MET A 203 4.06 -12.58 -13.69
CA MET A 203 4.41 -12.36 -15.10
C MET A 203 3.72 -13.38 -16.01
N SER A 204 3.88 -14.68 -15.69
CA SER A 204 3.26 -15.74 -16.49
C SER A 204 1.73 -15.66 -16.52
N PHE A 205 1.10 -15.24 -15.43
CA PHE A 205 -0.35 -15.06 -15.37
C PHE A 205 -0.80 -13.87 -16.23
N LEU A 206 -0.16 -12.71 -16.07
CA LEU A 206 -0.53 -11.50 -16.83
C LEU A 206 -0.29 -11.67 -18.33
N GLU A 207 0.78 -12.35 -18.73
CA GLU A 207 1.05 -12.66 -20.14
C GLU A 207 -0.04 -13.47 -20.82
N ARG A 208 -0.63 -14.41 -20.07
CA ARG A 208 -1.70 -15.28 -20.58
C ARG A 208 -3.07 -14.61 -20.58
N VAL A 209 -3.32 -13.72 -19.62
CA VAL A 209 -4.63 -13.06 -19.48
C VAL A 209 -4.74 -11.82 -20.37
N LEU A 210 -3.63 -11.15 -20.65
CA LEU A 210 -3.58 -9.93 -21.46
C LEU A 210 -3.02 -10.17 -22.87
N ASP A 211 -2.81 -11.43 -23.25
CA ASP A 211 -2.20 -11.85 -24.52
C ASP A 211 -0.88 -11.10 -24.83
N LEU A 212 -0.02 -10.91 -23.83
CA LEU A 212 1.28 -10.23 -24.02
C LEU A 212 2.31 -11.10 -24.76
N SER A 213 1.94 -12.33 -25.11
CA SER A 213 2.83 -13.33 -25.71
C SER A 213 2.92 -13.26 -27.25
N SER A 214 2.27 -12.28 -27.87
CA SER A 214 2.15 -12.19 -29.33
C SER A 214 2.81 -10.94 -29.94
N ASP A 215 4.06 -10.66 -29.59
CA ASP A 215 4.95 -9.83 -30.44
C ASP A 215 6.42 -10.21 -30.20
N GLY A 216 6.94 -11.12 -31.04
CA GLY A 216 8.35 -11.53 -31.00
C GLY A 216 8.67 -12.86 -31.68
N SER A 217 8.15 -13.09 -32.89
CA SER A 217 8.77 -13.97 -33.90
C SER A 217 9.41 -13.13 -34.99
#